data_AF-A0A350I127-F1
#
_entry.id   AF-A0A350I127-F1
#
_cell.length_a   1.000
_cell.length_b   1.000
_cell.length_c   1.000
_cell.angle_alpha   90.00
_cell.angle_beta   90.00
_cell.angle_gamma   90.00
#
_symmetry.space_group_name_H-M   'P 1'
#
loop_
_entity.id
_entity.type
_entity.pdbx_description
1 polymer ?
#
loop_
_entity_poly.entity_id
_entity_poly.type
_entity_poly.pdbx_seq_one_letter_code
_entity_poly.pdbx_strand_id
1 'polypeptide(L)'
;MKMNHLMGTLMLGVTLGCATIMAAEVPAILPRSDASPVSDGKVKVYILAGQSNMVGFGYLKDLRPVCPSIFLSADPNIKVGRMPVGPSALLKYEVYLSAEKGAPSGASVLVYSGACREGADHDSMKPVKEAIIALGTVDDRLPSLEGPHTAVAQAFIKEPMGGMHEIHPGFENCTYAIASPGGREVYRREIGKEAFLTPVLLEQGKRYPIFITYLKSGS
;
A
#
# COMPACT_ATOMS: atom_id res chain seq x y z
N MET A 1 -43.60 45.99 49.16
CA MET A 1 -43.54 47.44 48.87
C MET A 1 -42.95 47.59 47.48
N LYS A 2 -43.72 48.19 46.55
CA LYS A 2 -43.35 48.39 45.13
C LYS A 2 -42.16 49.35 45.00
N MET A 3 -41.28 49.10 44.03
CA MET A 3 -40.71 50.16 43.21
C MET A 3 -40.36 49.62 41.82
N ASN A 4 -40.99 50.22 40.82
CA ASN A 4 -40.75 49.99 39.40
C ASN A 4 -39.45 50.68 38.97
N HIS A 5 -38.68 50.09 38.05
CA HIS A 5 -37.96 50.88 37.05
C HIS A 5 -37.96 50.19 35.70
N LEU A 6 -38.75 50.80 34.82
CA LEU A 6 -38.64 50.93 33.39
C LEU A 6 -37.19 50.84 32.85
N MET A 7 -36.91 49.88 31.98
CA MET A 7 -35.94 50.04 30.89
C MET A 7 -36.42 49.22 29.69
N GLY A 8 -36.78 49.93 28.62
CA GLY A 8 -37.02 49.34 27.32
C GLY A 8 -35.70 49.00 26.64
N THR A 9 -35.65 47.81 26.06
CA THR A 9 -34.58 47.45 25.11
C THR A 9 -35.24 46.96 23.83
N LEU A 10 -35.01 47.76 22.79
CA LEU A 10 -35.35 47.55 21.39
C LEU A 10 -34.70 46.24 20.89
N MET A 11 -35.50 45.19 20.66
CA MET A 11 -35.02 43.99 19.96
C MET A 11 -35.07 44.23 18.45
N LEU A 12 -33.89 44.48 17.89
CA LEU A 12 -33.64 44.55 16.46
C LEU A 12 -33.82 43.14 15.87
N GLY A 13 -34.81 42.97 14.99
CA GLY A 13 -35.09 41.70 14.34
C GLY A 13 -33.98 41.29 13.38
N VAL A 14 -33.38 40.12 13.65
CA VAL A 14 -32.63 39.34 12.65
C VAL A 14 -33.51 38.15 12.31
N THR A 15 -34.36 38.31 11.30
CA THR A 15 -35.05 37.17 10.67
C THR A 15 -34.02 36.38 9.89
N LEU A 16 -33.40 35.39 10.54
CA LEU A 16 -32.66 34.36 9.86
C LEU A 16 -33.69 33.51 9.09
N GLY A 17 -33.87 33.86 7.81
CA GLY A 17 -34.71 33.09 6.89
C GLY A 17 -34.13 31.70 6.72
N CYS A 18 -34.58 30.76 7.54
CA CYS A 18 -34.33 29.34 7.35
C CYS A 18 -35.15 28.93 6.13
N ALA A 19 -34.56 29.02 4.93
CA ALA A 19 -35.11 28.38 3.76
C ALA A 19 -35.11 26.87 4.05
N THR A 20 -36.27 26.35 4.44
CA THR A 20 -36.51 24.92 4.50
C THR A 20 -36.34 24.37 3.09
N ILE A 21 -35.17 23.82 2.79
CA ILE A 21 -35.03 22.90 1.67
C ILE A 21 -35.89 21.71 2.05
N MET A 22 -37.13 21.69 1.58
CA MET A 22 -37.96 20.49 1.58
C MET A 22 -37.22 19.50 0.69
N ALA A 23 -36.43 18.61 1.32
CA ALA A 23 -35.86 17.48 0.62
C ALA A 23 -37.03 16.72 -0.02
N ALA A 24 -36.97 16.55 -1.34
CA ALA A 24 -37.98 15.78 -2.05
C ALA A 24 -38.08 14.39 -1.40
N GLU A 25 -39.28 14.04 -0.95
CA GLU A 25 -39.53 12.80 -0.21
C GLU A 25 -39.16 11.62 -1.11
N VAL A 26 -38.07 10.92 -0.76
CA VAL A 26 -37.66 9.70 -1.45
C VAL A 26 -38.66 8.62 -1.07
N PRO A 27 -39.34 7.98 -2.04
CA PRO A 27 -40.34 6.97 -1.73
C PRO A 27 -39.70 5.81 -0.95
N ALA A 28 -40.37 5.38 0.13
CA ALA A 28 -39.90 4.30 0.99
C ALA A 28 -39.71 2.97 0.23
N ILE A 29 -40.42 2.80 -0.89
CA ILE A 29 -40.27 1.68 -1.80
C ILE A 29 -39.86 2.25 -3.16
N LEU A 30 -38.63 1.96 -3.58
CA LEU A 30 -38.16 2.33 -4.91
C LEU A 30 -38.93 1.54 -5.97
N PRO A 31 -39.32 2.18 -7.09
CA PRO A 31 -39.96 1.48 -8.19
C PRO A 31 -39.04 0.36 -8.69
N ARG A 32 -39.60 -0.83 -8.91
CA ARG A 32 -38.86 -1.92 -9.56
C ARG A 32 -38.57 -1.49 -11.00
N SER A 33 -37.36 -1.78 -11.46
CA SER A 33 -37.03 -1.63 -12.88
C SER A 33 -37.97 -2.54 -13.67
N ASP A 34 -38.87 -1.94 -14.43
CA ASP A 34 -39.49 -2.61 -15.55
C ASP A 34 -38.42 -2.72 -16.64
N ALA A 35 -38.26 -3.87 -17.28
CA ALA A 35 -37.22 -4.14 -18.28
C ALA A 35 -37.40 -3.34 -19.59
N SER A 36 -38.06 -2.19 -19.50
CA SER A 36 -38.30 -1.24 -20.57
C SER A 36 -36.97 -0.64 -21.06
N PRO A 37 -36.83 -0.37 -22.36
CA PRO A 37 -35.64 0.27 -22.90
C PRO A 37 -35.39 1.62 -22.22
N VAL A 38 -34.12 1.92 -21.93
CA VAL A 38 -33.73 3.18 -21.27
C VAL A 38 -34.11 4.36 -22.17
N SER A 39 -34.95 5.26 -21.67
CA SER A 39 -35.29 6.50 -22.39
C SER A 39 -34.11 7.48 -22.37
N ASP A 40 -33.94 8.29 -23.42
CA ASP A 40 -32.96 9.41 -23.48
C ASP A 40 -33.25 10.57 -22.50
N GLY A 41 -34.21 10.40 -21.59
CA GLY A 41 -34.58 11.36 -20.55
C GLY A 41 -33.63 11.37 -19.34
N LYS A 42 -33.87 12.31 -18.42
CA LYS A 42 -33.11 12.42 -17.16
C LYS A 42 -33.32 11.19 -16.27
N VAL A 43 -32.24 10.51 -15.89
CA VAL A 43 -32.25 9.40 -14.94
C VAL A 43 -32.32 9.93 -13.51
N LYS A 44 -33.27 9.43 -12.71
CA LYS A 44 -33.33 9.70 -11.27
C LYS A 44 -32.48 8.67 -10.52
N VAL A 45 -31.42 9.14 -9.86
CA VAL A 45 -30.53 8.31 -9.03
C VAL A 45 -30.79 8.64 -7.56
N TYR A 46 -31.06 7.62 -6.75
CA TYR A 46 -31.22 7.76 -5.30
C TYR A 46 -29.98 7.20 -4.61
N ILE A 47 -29.20 8.05 -3.95
CA ILE A 47 -28.07 7.64 -3.11
C ILE A 47 -28.54 7.63 -1.66
N LEU A 48 -28.66 6.45 -1.08
CA LEU A 48 -29.00 6.31 0.34
C LEU A 48 -27.75 6.58 1.18
N ALA A 49 -27.58 7.81 1.64
CA ALA A 49 -26.55 8.18 2.61
C ALA A 49 -27.14 8.08 4.03
N GLY A 50 -26.93 6.93 4.69
CA GLY A 50 -27.20 6.75 6.12
C GLY A 50 -25.91 6.83 6.94
N GLN A 51 -26.00 7.36 8.17
CA GLN A 51 -24.88 7.38 9.12
C GLN A 51 -24.48 5.94 9.50
N SER A 52 -23.36 5.50 8.93
CA SER A 52 -22.46 4.44 9.42
C SER A 52 -23.11 3.13 9.90
N ASN A 53 -23.43 2.25 8.95
CA ASN A 53 -23.15 0.83 9.12
C ASN A 53 -22.49 0.29 7.84
N MET A 54 -21.31 0.83 7.55
CA MET A 54 -20.37 0.23 6.60
C MET A 54 -19.55 -0.82 7.37
N VAL A 55 -20.22 -1.88 7.86
CA VAL A 55 -19.52 -3.10 8.25
C VAL A 55 -18.95 -3.69 6.98
N GLY A 56 -17.66 -3.42 6.76
CA GLY A 56 -16.80 -3.99 5.72
C GLY A 56 -17.47 -4.10 4.37
N PHE A 57 -17.33 -3.07 3.53
CA PHE A 57 -17.45 -3.29 2.09
C PHE A 57 -16.42 -4.38 1.75
N GLY A 58 -16.89 -5.62 1.69
CA GLY A 58 -16.05 -6.78 1.42
C GLY A 58 -15.34 -6.58 0.09
N TYR A 59 -14.30 -7.36 -0.13
CA TYR A 59 -13.59 -7.30 -1.40
C TYR A 59 -14.56 -7.57 -2.55
N LEU A 60 -14.59 -6.68 -3.55
CA LEU A 60 -15.36 -6.91 -4.77
C LEU A 60 -14.83 -8.19 -5.43
N LYS A 61 -15.77 -9.03 -5.87
CA LYS A 61 -15.49 -10.25 -6.62
C LYS A 61 -14.57 -9.89 -7.80
N ASP A 62 -13.51 -10.66 -7.98
CA ASP A 62 -12.50 -10.51 -9.05
C ASP A 62 -11.48 -9.36 -8.91
N LEU A 63 -11.46 -8.60 -7.80
CA LEU A 63 -10.43 -7.57 -7.56
C LEU A 63 -9.13 -8.07 -6.90
N ARG A 64 -9.07 -9.32 -6.44
CA ARG A 64 -7.84 -9.90 -5.89
C ARG A 64 -7.39 -11.10 -6.72
N PRO A 65 -6.08 -11.26 -6.95
CA PRO A 65 -5.56 -12.50 -7.51
C PRO A 65 -5.90 -13.66 -6.58
N VAL A 66 -5.85 -14.88 -7.11
CA VAL A 66 -6.19 -16.12 -6.40
C VAL A 66 -5.38 -16.28 -5.10
N CYS A 67 -4.20 -15.68 -5.03
CA CYS A 67 -3.40 -15.55 -3.82
C CYS A 67 -2.95 -14.10 -3.64
N PRO A 68 -3.67 -13.25 -2.87
CA PRO A 68 -3.27 -11.86 -2.60
C PRO A 68 -2.00 -11.76 -1.75
N SER A 69 -1.75 -12.74 -0.89
CA SER A 69 -0.53 -12.81 -0.07
C SER A 69 0.43 -13.80 -0.73
N ILE A 70 1.49 -13.27 -1.32
CA ILE A 70 2.51 -14.06 -1.99
C ILE A 70 3.81 -13.93 -1.23
N PHE A 71 4.33 -15.06 -0.77
CA PHE A 71 5.68 -15.14 -0.24
C PHE A 71 6.62 -15.35 -1.42
N LEU A 72 7.39 -14.31 -1.70
CA LEU A 72 8.31 -14.27 -2.81
C LEU A 72 9.70 -14.60 -2.31
N SER A 73 10.36 -15.55 -2.98
CA SER A 73 11.78 -15.77 -2.77
C SER A 73 12.45 -16.25 -4.05
N ALA A 74 13.72 -15.85 -4.17
CA ALA A 74 14.58 -16.17 -5.29
C ALA A 74 15.31 -17.51 -5.10
N ASP A 75 15.10 -18.17 -3.96
CA ASP A 75 15.75 -19.43 -3.62
C ASP A 75 15.39 -20.52 -4.64
N PRO A 76 16.37 -21.15 -5.30
CA PRO A 76 16.10 -22.20 -6.27
C PRO A 76 15.45 -23.45 -5.64
N ASN A 77 15.60 -23.66 -4.33
CA ASN A 77 15.09 -24.82 -3.60
C ASN A 77 13.62 -24.65 -3.19
N ILE A 78 13.02 -23.48 -3.43
CA ILE A 78 11.63 -23.24 -3.10
C ILE A 78 10.70 -24.16 -3.90
N LYS A 79 9.82 -24.84 -3.15
CA LYS A 79 8.70 -25.60 -3.71
C LYS A 79 7.52 -24.66 -3.87
N VAL A 80 7.25 -24.28 -5.13
CA VAL A 80 6.07 -23.49 -5.47
C VAL A 80 4.81 -24.22 -5.04
N GLY A 81 3.92 -23.53 -4.33
CA GLY A 81 2.70 -24.15 -3.84
C GLY A 81 1.76 -23.18 -3.15
N ARG A 82 0.48 -23.57 -3.05
CA ARG A 82 -0.47 -22.89 -2.17
C ARG A 82 -0.13 -23.20 -0.72
N MET A 83 -0.23 -22.20 0.12
CA MET A 83 -0.11 -22.39 1.56
C MET A 83 -1.37 -23.09 2.09
N PRO A 84 -1.22 -23.94 3.13
CA PRO A 84 -2.36 -24.65 3.72
C PRO A 84 -3.34 -23.72 4.45
N VAL A 85 -2.95 -22.47 4.72
CA VAL A 85 -3.76 -21.49 5.46
C VAL A 85 -3.89 -20.20 4.63
N GLY A 86 -5.15 -19.77 4.46
CA GLY A 86 -5.50 -18.54 3.74
C GLY A 86 -5.32 -18.62 2.23
N PRO A 87 -5.72 -17.57 1.49
CA PRO A 87 -5.48 -17.48 0.06
C PRO A 87 -4.04 -17.02 -0.19
N SER A 88 -3.07 -17.87 0.13
CA SER A 88 -1.64 -17.53 0.01
C SER A 88 -0.90 -18.55 -0.83
N ALA A 89 0.14 -18.10 -1.52
CA ALA A 89 1.04 -18.97 -2.26
C ALA A 89 2.50 -18.59 -1.99
N LEU A 90 3.35 -19.59 -2.08
CA LEU A 90 4.79 -19.41 -2.14
C LEU A 90 5.18 -19.59 -3.60
N LEU A 91 5.66 -18.51 -4.21
CA LEU A 91 6.03 -18.48 -5.63
C LEU A 91 7.51 -18.16 -5.74
N LYS A 92 8.15 -18.77 -6.74
CA LYS A 92 9.50 -18.40 -7.11
C LYS A 92 9.47 -17.03 -7.77
N TYR A 93 10.33 -16.14 -7.29
CA TYR A 93 10.51 -14.81 -7.86
C TYR A 93 11.86 -14.74 -8.58
N GLU A 94 11.92 -13.98 -9.67
CA GLU A 94 13.16 -13.76 -10.39
C GLU A 94 13.65 -12.33 -10.14
N VAL A 95 14.89 -12.20 -9.66
CA VAL A 95 15.54 -10.94 -9.32
C VAL A 95 16.72 -10.72 -10.25
N TYR A 96 16.81 -9.55 -10.86
CA TYR A 96 17.79 -9.20 -11.89
C TYR A 96 18.46 -7.87 -11.59
N LEU A 97 19.69 -7.68 -12.09
CA LEU A 97 20.42 -6.43 -11.94
C LEU A 97 19.88 -5.30 -12.83
N SER A 98 19.18 -5.61 -13.92
CA SER A 98 18.60 -4.61 -14.83
C SER A 98 17.30 -5.09 -15.48
N ALA A 99 16.58 -4.15 -16.13
CA ALA A 99 15.38 -4.47 -16.91
C ALA A 99 15.69 -5.30 -18.18
N GLU A 100 16.94 -5.29 -18.66
CA GLU A 100 17.33 -5.83 -19.97
C GLU A 100 17.16 -7.34 -20.09
N LYS A 101 16.72 -7.81 -21.26
CA LYS A 101 16.58 -9.24 -21.52
C LYS A 101 17.95 -9.92 -21.40
N GLY A 102 18.04 -10.93 -20.54
CA GLY A 102 19.31 -11.63 -20.26
C GLY A 102 20.17 -10.98 -19.17
N ALA A 103 19.68 -9.94 -18.49
CA ALA A 103 20.36 -9.38 -17.32
C ALA A 103 20.72 -10.47 -16.30
N PRO A 104 21.92 -10.39 -15.67
CA PRO A 104 22.30 -11.34 -14.64
C PRO A 104 21.32 -11.31 -13.46
N SER A 105 21.13 -12.46 -12.83
CA SER A 105 20.35 -12.56 -11.60
C SER A 105 21.08 -11.93 -10.43
N GLY A 106 20.33 -11.30 -9.53
CA GLY A 106 20.86 -10.70 -8.29
C GLY A 106 20.41 -9.26 -8.07
N ALA A 107 20.89 -8.68 -6.97
CA ALA A 107 20.67 -7.30 -6.59
C ALA A 107 22.01 -6.61 -6.30
N SER A 108 22.16 -5.33 -6.66
CA SER A 108 23.24 -4.50 -6.12
C SER A 108 22.82 -4.01 -4.74
N VAL A 109 23.69 -4.16 -3.75
CA VAL A 109 23.49 -3.65 -2.40
C VAL A 109 24.55 -2.62 -2.09
N LEU A 110 24.09 -1.40 -1.89
CA LEU A 110 24.89 -0.24 -1.52
C LEU A 110 24.82 -0.04 -0.01
N VAL A 111 25.98 0.05 0.65
CA VAL A 111 26.07 0.26 2.09
C VAL A 111 26.59 1.65 2.38
N TYR A 112 25.83 2.39 3.19
CA TYR A 112 26.15 3.74 3.64
C TYR A 112 26.54 3.71 5.11
N SER A 113 27.55 4.52 5.48
CA SER A 113 27.92 4.71 6.88
C SER A 113 26.84 5.48 7.64
N GLY A 114 26.52 5.04 8.85
CA GLY A 114 25.53 5.66 9.72
C GLY A 114 24.16 4.99 9.63
N ALA A 115 23.35 5.20 10.68
CA ALA A 115 21.96 4.79 10.70
C ALA A 115 21.14 5.60 9.68
N CYS A 116 20.09 4.99 9.14
CA CYS A 116 19.22 5.63 8.16
C CYS A 116 18.58 6.88 8.76
N ARG A 117 18.66 8.00 8.05
CA ARG A 117 17.98 9.26 8.42
C ARG A 117 16.63 9.34 7.70
N GLU A 118 15.63 9.93 8.34
CA GLU A 118 14.37 10.23 7.66
C GLU A 118 14.63 11.14 6.45
N GLY A 119 14.00 10.81 5.32
CA GLY A 119 14.15 11.56 4.07
C GLY A 119 15.53 11.47 3.41
N ALA A 120 16.37 10.52 3.81
CA ALA A 120 17.67 10.31 3.18
C ALA A 120 17.50 9.94 1.70
N ASP A 121 18.10 10.75 0.82
CA ASP A 121 18.23 10.45 -0.60
C ASP A 121 19.51 9.64 -0.84
N HIS A 122 19.37 8.33 -0.93
CA HIS A 122 20.49 7.42 -1.14
C HIS A 122 21.09 7.52 -2.55
N ASP A 123 20.35 8.03 -3.54
CA ASP A 123 20.85 8.18 -4.91
C ASP A 123 21.87 9.33 -5.01
N SER A 124 21.77 10.32 -4.12
CA SER A 124 22.69 11.45 -4.04
C SER A 124 23.90 11.21 -3.12
N MET A 125 23.95 10.08 -2.42
CA MET A 125 25.02 9.76 -1.46
C MET A 125 26.05 8.80 -2.06
N LYS A 126 27.30 8.90 -1.58
CA LYS A 126 28.35 7.94 -1.96
C LYS A 126 28.31 6.72 -1.02
N PRO A 127 28.13 5.50 -1.55
CA PRO A 127 28.22 4.30 -0.74
C PRO A 127 29.67 4.05 -0.30
N VAL A 128 29.82 3.45 0.87
CA VAL A 128 31.12 3.03 1.42
C VAL A 128 31.48 1.62 0.94
N LYS A 129 30.47 0.80 0.63
CA LYS A 129 30.63 -0.54 0.10
C LYS A 129 29.51 -0.85 -0.89
N GLU A 130 29.83 -1.64 -1.91
CA GLU A 130 28.88 -2.17 -2.88
C GLU A 130 29.14 -3.68 -3.04
N ALA A 131 28.07 -4.47 -3.17
CA ALA A 131 28.15 -5.90 -3.45
C ALA A 131 26.97 -6.36 -4.30
N ILE A 132 27.21 -7.35 -5.16
CA ILE A 132 26.14 -8.08 -5.86
C ILE A 132 25.81 -9.31 -5.03
N ILE A 133 24.54 -9.48 -4.66
CA ILE A 133 24.05 -10.62 -3.88
C ILE A 133 22.85 -11.30 -4.55
N ALA A 134 22.61 -12.56 -4.20
CA ALA A 134 21.41 -13.31 -4.54
C ALA A 134 20.27 -12.93 -3.57
N LEU A 135 19.70 -11.73 -3.75
CA LEU A 135 18.62 -11.23 -2.90
C LEU A 135 17.42 -12.18 -2.89
N GLY A 136 16.97 -12.57 -1.70
CA GLY A 136 15.81 -13.45 -1.52
C GLY A 136 16.14 -14.95 -1.49
N THR A 137 17.40 -15.33 -1.37
CA THR A 137 17.82 -16.70 -1.00
C THR A 137 18.11 -16.78 0.49
N VAL A 138 18.08 -17.99 1.07
CA VAL A 138 18.35 -18.18 2.51
C VAL A 138 19.85 -18.16 2.86
N ASP A 139 20.71 -18.43 1.87
CA ASP A 139 22.15 -18.59 2.07
C ASP A 139 22.93 -17.27 2.01
N ASP A 140 22.34 -16.22 1.43
CA ASP A 140 23.02 -14.95 1.19
C ASP A 140 22.70 -13.92 2.27
N ARG A 141 23.64 -13.00 2.53
CA ARG A 141 23.52 -11.99 3.58
C ARG A 141 23.77 -10.60 3.05
N LEU A 142 23.08 -9.63 3.62
CA LEU A 142 23.34 -8.24 3.32
C LEU A 142 24.78 -7.88 3.75
N PRO A 143 25.55 -7.18 2.90
CA PRO A 143 26.86 -6.67 3.29
C PRO A 143 26.72 -5.75 4.50
N SER A 144 27.54 -5.98 5.52
CA SER A 144 27.58 -5.18 6.75
C SER A 144 28.90 -4.41 6.89
N LEU A 145 28.86 -3.38 7.75
CA LEU A 145 30.01 -2.60 8.20
C LEU A 145 30.08 -2.62 9.73
N GLU A 146 31.28 -2.42 10.29
CA GLU A 146 31.42 -2.16 11.72
C GLU A 146 30.75 -0.82 12.08
N GLY A 147 29.96 -0.84 13.15
CA GLY A 147 29.16 0.30 13.57
C GLY A 147 27.84 0.47 12.80
N PRO A 148 27.08 1.55 13.09
CA PRO A 148 25.80 1.81 12.43
C PRO A 148 25.97 1.99 10.93
N HIS A 149 25.18 1.28 10.14
CA HIS A 149 25.18 1.38 8.68
C HIS A 149 23.77 1.15 8.14
N THR A 150 23.56 1.60 6.90
CA THR A 150 22.31 1.43 6.15
C THR A 150 22.61 0.68 4.87
N ALA A 151 21.90 -0.41 4.62
CA ALA A 151 21.99 -1.14 3.36
C ALA A 151 20.80 -0.79 2.47
N VAL A 152 21.06 -0.53 1.20
CA VAL A 152 20.04 -0.27 0.18
C VAL A 152 20.21 -1.27 -0.94
N ALA A 153 19.23 -2.16 -1.12
CA ALA A 153 19.19 -3.09 -2.23
C ALA A 153 18.47 -2.47 -3.43
N GLN A 154 19.07 -2.61 -4.60
CA GLN A 154 18.54 -2.19 -5.89
C GLN A 154 18.50 -3.40 -6.83
N ALA A 155 17.33 -3.67 -7.39
CA ALA A 155 17.14 -4.77 -8.32
C ALA A 155 15.94 -4.55 -9.25
N PHE A 156 15.72 -5.50 -10.13
CA PHE A 156 14.52 -5.64 -10.92
C PHE A 156 13.85 -6.97 -10.62
N ILE A 157 12.56 -6.91 -10.36
CA ILE A 157 11.75 -8.07 -10.01
C ILE A 157 10.75 -8.39 -11.10
N LYS A 158 10.68 -9.67 -11.49
CA LYS A 158 9.73 -10.12 -12.51
C LYS A 158 8.53 -10.79 -11.86
N GLU A 159 7.34 -10.27 -12.14
CA GLU A 159 6.11 -10.74 -11.51
C GLU A 159 5.66 -12.11 -12.06
N PRO A 160 5.55 -13.18 -11.26
CA PRO A 160 5.12 -14.49 -11.73
C PRO A 160 3.60 -14.58 -11.90
N MET A 161 2.82 -13.74 -11.21
CA MET A 161 1.36 -13.76 -11.28
C MET A 161 0.80 -12.34 -11.17
N GLY A 162 -0.04 -11.90 -12.10
CA GLY A 162 -0.59 -10.54 -12.06
C GLY A 162 -1.73 -10.38 -11.04
N GLY A 163 -1.90 -9.16 -10.54
CA GLY A 163 -2.98 -8.78 -9.61
C GLY A 163 -2.58 -7.69 -8.62
N MET A 164 -3.41 -7.51 -7.59
CA MET A 164 -3.08 -6.70 -6.41
C MET A 164 -2.27 -7.54 -5.41
N HIS A 165 -1.05 -7.08 -5.10
CA HIS A 165 -0.11 -7.79 -4.23
C HIS A 165 0.28 -6.97 -3.02
N GLU A 166 0.51 -7.67 -1.90
CA GLU A 166 1.21 -7.15 -0.74
C GLU A 166 2.66 -7.64 -0.77
N ILE A 167 3.61 -6.72 -0.61
CA ILE A 167 5.06 -7.04 -0.66
C ILE A 167 5.64 -6.92 0.74
N HIS A 168 6.32 -7.99 1.17
CA HIS A 168 6.96 -8.10 2.47
C HIS A 168 8.47 -8.29 2.28
N PRO A 169 9.28 -7.25 2.47
CA PRO A 169 10.73 -7.37 2.37
C PRO A 169 11.34 -7.99 3.64
N GLY A 170 12.30 -8.88 3.43
CA GLY A 170 13.20 -9.37 4.47
C GLY A 170 12.59 -10.37 5.47
N PHE A 171 13.47 -10.84 6.36
CA PHE A 171 13.16 -11.74 7.46
C PHE A 171 13.81 -11.18 8.75
N GLU A 172 13.21 -11.42 9.91
CA GLU A 172 13.67 -10.89 11.21
C GLU A 172 14.00 -9.39 11.19
N ASN A 173 15.27 -9.01 11.43
CA ASN A 173 15.68 -7.61 11.49
C ASN A 173 15.62 -6.92 10.12
N CYS A 174 15.72 -7.67 9.02
CA CYS A 174 15.52 -7.14 7.67
C CYS A 174 14.06 -6.76 7.38
N THR A 175 13.10 -7.12 8.24
CA THR A 175 11.73 -6.62 8.11
C THR A 175 11.61 -5.15 8.49
N TYR A 176 12.57 -4.57 9.22
CA TYR A 176 12.62 -3.12 9.44
C TYR A 176 13.17 -2.45 8.19
N ALA A 177 12.28 -2.21 7.22
CA ALA A 177 12.67 -1.75 5.90
C ALA A 177 11.62 -0.84 5.27
N ILE A 178 12.02 -0.15 4.22
CA ILE A 178 11.16 0.58 3.29
C ILE A 178 11.35 -0.07 1.92
N ALA A 179 10.26 -0.45 1.24
CA ALA A 179 10.34 -1.05 -0.10
C ALA A 179 9.46 -0.31 -1.11
N SER A 180 10.06 -0.05 -2.28
CA SER A 180 9.49 0.79 -3.33
C SER A 180 9.57 0.14 -4.72
N PRO A 181 8.75 -0.89 -5.02
CA PRO A 181 8.64 -1.47 -6.35
C PRO A 181 7.99 -0.48 -7.33
N GLY A 182 8.56 -0.36 -8.53
CA GLY A 182 8.10 0.59 -9.55
C GLY A 182 8.19 2.06 -9.11
N GLY A 183 9.02 2.37 -8.10
CA GLY A 183 9.15 3.72 -7.55
C GLY A 183 8.02 4.15 -6.61
N ARG A 184 7.09 3.25 -6.25
CA ARG A 184 6.03 3.52 -5.28
C ARG A 184 6.34 2.82 -3.97
N GLU A 185 6.39 3.55 -2.86
CA GLU A 185 6.47 2.94 -1.53
C GLU A 185 5.22 2.09 -1.26
N VAL A 186 5.42 0.80 -1.00
CA VAL A 186 4.33 -0.16 -0.70
C VAL A 186 4.49 -0.81 0.67
N TYR A 187 5.67 -0.69 1.27
CA TYR A 187 5.99 -1.26 2.56
C TYR A 187 6.88 -0.29 3.34
N ARG A 188 6.53 -0.06 4.60
CA ARG A 188 7.37 0.63 5.57
C ARG A 188 7.20 -0.01 6.94
N ARG A 189 8.30 -0.39 7.56
CA ARG A 189 8.32 -0.77 8.98
C ARG A 189 9.51 -0.13 9.66
N GLU A 190 9.22 0.82 10.53
CA GLU A 190 10.24 1.47 11.36
C GLU A 190 10.52 0.69 12.63
N ILE A 191 11.67 0.93 13.26
CA ILE A 191 12.08 0.24 14.49
C ILE A 191 11.06 0.54 15.60
N GLY A 192 10.48 -0.52 16.17
CA GLY A 192 9.47 -0.42 17.23
C GLY A 192 8.07 -0.01 16.74
N LYS A 193 7.84 0.10 15.43
CA LYS A 193 6.52 0.38 14.85
C LYS A 193 5.99 -0.84 14.08
N GLU A 194 4.67 -0.88 13.95
CA GLU A 194 3.98 -1.83 13.08
C GLU A 194 4.25 -1.51 11.61
N ALA A 195 4.18 -2.54 10.77
CA ALA A 195 4.36 -2.38 9.34
C ALA A 195 3.14 -1.70 8.69
N PHE A 196 3.39 -0.71 7.85
CA PHE A 196 2.42 -0.13 6.93
C PHE A 196 2.57 -0.79 5.56
N LEU A 197 1.48 -1.38 5.05
CA LEU A 197 1.44 -2.07 3.77
C LEU A 197 0.37 -1.46 2.87
N THR A 198 0.75 -1.13 1.64
CA THR A 198 -0.15 -0.68 0.60
C THR A 198 -0.12 -1.66 -0.57
N PRO A 199 -1.23 -2.35 -0.88
CA PRO A 199 -1.30 -3.22 -2.03
C PRO A 199 -0.96 -2.51 -3.34
N VAL A 200 -0.23 -3.18 -4.22
CA VAL A 200 0.21 -2.66 -5.53
C VAL A 200 -0.27 -3.57 -6.66
N LEU A 201 -0.75 -2.97 -7.74
CA LEU A 201 -1.10 -3.70 -8.95
C LEU A 201 0.16 -4.03 -9.74
N LEU A 202 0.41 -5.31 -9.98
CA LEU A 202 1.52 -5.78 -10.80
C LEU A 202 0.98 -6.65 -11.94
N GLU A 203 1.50 -6.42 -13.14
CA GLU A 203 1.24 -7.22 -14.32
C GLU A 203 2.20 -8.42 -14.40
N GLN A 204 1.65 -9.60 -14.72
CA GLN A 204 2.43 -10.82 -14.90
C GLN A 204 3.52 -10.66 -15.97
N GLY A 205 4.71 -11.19 -15.70
CA GLY A 205 5.85 -11.24 -16.61
C GLY A 205 6.61 -9.92 -16.75
N LYS A 206 6.06 -8.81 -16.23
CA LYS A 206 6.69 -7.50 -16.27
C LYS A 206 7.77 -7.40 -15.20
N ARG A 207 8.86 -6.71 -15.54
CA ARG A 207 9.97 -6.39 -14.63
C ARG A 207 9.76 -5.01 -14.04
N TYR A 208 9.78 -4.91 -12.72
CA TYR A 208 9.68 -3.66 -11.98
C TYR A 208 11.01 -3.39 -11.28
N PRO A 209 11.55 -2.16 -11.31
CA PRO A 209 12.64 -1.81 -10.41
C PRO A 209 12.13 -1.93 -8.97
N ILE A 210 12.97 -2.37 -8.05
CA ILE A 210 12.67 -2.38 -6.62
C ILE A 210 13.87 -1.80 -5.86
N PHE A 211 13.54 -0.91 -4.93
CA PHE A 211 14.47 -0.35 -3.97
C PHE A 211 14.04 -0.78 -2.59
N ILE A 212 14.97 -1.32 -1.80
CA ILE A 212 14.72 -1.71 -0.41
C ILE A 212 15.77 -1.05 0.47
N THR A 213 15.35 -0.17 1.37
CA THR A 213 16.21 0.43 2.39
C THR A 213 16.03 -0.32 3.70
N TYR A 214 17.08 -0.98 4.18
CA TYR A 214 17.08 -1.69 5.46
C TYR A 214 17.44 -0.73 6.59
N LEU A 215 16.48 -0.49 7.48
CA LEU A 215 16.60 0.44 8.62
C LEU A 215 17.31 -0.21 9.81
N LYS A 216 17.38 -1.53 9.83
CA LYS A 216 18.10 -2.30 10.85
C LYS A 216 18.97 -3.35 10.18
N SER A 217 20.25 -3.36 10.53
CA SER A 217 21.21 -4.36 10.07
C SER A 217 20.91 -5.73 10.70
N GLY A 218 20.92 -6.79 9.89
CA GLY A 218 20.92 -8.17 10.35
C GLY A 218 19.99 -9.11 9.56
N SER A 219 20.60 -10.12 8.93
CA SER A 219 20.06 -11.46 8.65
C SER A 219 21.24 -12.44 8.58
#